data_AF-A0A969G955-F1
#
_entry.id   AF-A0A969G955-F1
#
_cell.length_a   1.000
_cell.length_b   1.000
_cell.length_c   1.000
_cell.angle_alpha   90.00
_cell.angle_beta   90.00
_cell.angle_gamma   90.00
#
_symmetry.space_group_name_H-M   'P 1'
#
loop_
_entity.id
_entity.type
_entity.pdbx_description
1 polymer ?
#
loop_
_entity_poly.entity_id
_entity_poly.type
_entity_poly.pdbx_seq_one_letter_code
_entity_poly.pdbx_strand_id
1 'polypeptide(L)'
;MRINVVKQAKLWWFISSGVILASIAAMAISWTTIDAPLRPSLDFVGGTKLQLTLDCSIEGNCDQPLTTAEVQAILDEQAIGKSSVQIVDDYTLSVRTPSLDVNQRTALQTTISQEIGAFDPQSISIDTVGPTIGKQLFVSGLLALGASMAGIIIYLTLRFQFDYAFFAILAL
;
A
#
# COMPACT_ATOMS: atom_id res chain seq x y z
N MET A 1 -42.80 -7.35 6.70
CA MET A 1 -41.83 -6.49 7.41
C MET A 1 -41.78 -5.14 6.69
N ARG A 2 -42.19 -4.02 7.32
CA ARG A 2 -42.17 -2.69 6.68
C ARG A 2 -40.91 -1.94 7.14
N ILE A 3 -39.87 -1.94 6.32
CA ILE A 3 -38.66 -1.16 6.57
C ILE A 3 -38.91 0.27 6.07
N ASN A 4 -38.96 1.24 6.98
CA ASN A 4 -39.15 2.65 6.64
C ASN A 4 -37.81 3.35 6.43
N VAL A 5 -37.16 3.09 5.28
CA VAL A 5 -35.85 3.64 4.92
C VAL A 5 -35.86 5.17 4.83
N VAL A 6 -36.94 5.74 4.29
CA VAL A 6 -37.05 7.19 4.04
C VAL A 6 -37.14 8.00 5.34
N LYS A 7 -37.75 7.45 6.40
CA LYS A 7 -37.92 8.16 7.68
C LYS A 7 -36.59 8.41 8.40
N GLN A 8 -35.66 7.47 8.27
CA GLN A 8 -34.34 7.56 8.91
C GLN A 8 -33.26 8.13 7.99
N ALA A 9 -33.57 8.44 6.72
CA ALA A 9 -32.59 8.89 5.73
C ALA A 9 -31.72 10.03 6.28
N LYS A 10 -32.30 11.09 6.85
CA LYS A 10 -31.53 12.24 7.37
C LYS A 10 -30.44 11.82 8.38
N LEU A 11 -30.74 10.87 9.28
CA LEU A 11 -29.77 10.37 10.25
C LEU A 11 -28.58 9.70 9.54
N TRP A 12 -28.87 8.83 8.57
CA TRP A 12 -27.85 8.15 7.78
C TRP A 12 -27.02 9.12 6.93
N TRP A 13 -27.65 10.14 6.32
CA TRP A 13 -26.94 11.20 5.61
C TRP A 13 -25.97 11.98 6.53
N PHE A 14 -26.38 12.30 7.76
CA PHE A 14 -25.49 12.95 8.74
C PHE A 14 -24.33 12.05 9.15
N ILE A 15 -24.58 10.77 9.41
CA ILE A 15 -23.53 9.81 9.79
C ILE A 15 -22.54 9.65 8.64
N SER A 16 -23.01 9.37 7.43
CA SER A 16 -22.14 9.20 6.26
C SER A 16 -21.35 10.46 5.95
N SER A 17 -21.99 11.64 5.99
CA SER A 17 -21.30 12.91 5.79
C SER A 17 -20.24 13.17 6.86
N GLY A 18 -20.53 12.86 8.13
CA GLY A 18 -19.56 12.97 9.22
C GLY A 18 -18.34 12.06 9.02
N VAL A 19 -18.56 10.82 8.61
CA VAL A 19 -17.48 9.87 8.29
C VAL A 19 -16.65 10.34 7.10
N ILE A 20 -17.28 10.84 6.03
CA ILE A 20 -16.58 11.38 4.86
C ILE A 20 -15.70 12.58 5.26
N LEU A 21 -16.24 13.51 6.05
CA LEU A 21 -15.48 14.67 6.53
C LEU A 21 -14.31 14.26 7.43
N ALA A 22 -14.50 13.28 8.31
CA ALA A 22 -13.43 12.73 9.13
C ALA A 22 -12.33 12.07 8.28
N SER A 23 -12.71 11.32 7.24
CA SER A 23 -11.75 10.72 6.28
C SER A 23 -10.97 11.78 5.51
N ILE A 24 -11.62 12.85 5.03
CA ILE A 24 -10.95 13.96 4.35
C ILE A 24 -10.00 14.68 5.30
N ALA A 25 -10.41 14.92 6.56
CA ALA A 25 -9.53 15.50 7.57
C ALA A 25 -8.32 14.61 7.86
N ALA A 26 -8.51 13.29 7.96
CA ALA A 26 -7.41 12.34 8.13
C ALA A 26 -6.43 12.36 6.93
N MET A 27 -6.93 12.46 5.70
CA MET A 27 -6.08 12.63 4.51
C MET A 27 -5.32 13.95 4.52
N ALA A 28 -5.93 15.05 4.98
CA ALA A 28 -5.26 16.33 5.12
C ALA A 28 -4.14 16.29 6.17
N ILE A 29 -4.38 15.63 7.31
CA ILE A 29 -3.36 15.41 8.35
C ILE A 29 -2.24 14.51 7.81
N SER A 30 -2.56 13.46 7.05
CA SER A 30 -1.57 12.60 6.38
C SER A 30 -0.67 13.40 5.45
N TRP A 31 -1.20 14.39 4.73
CA TRP A 31 -0.40 15.25 3.86
C TRP A 31 0.69 16.00 4.63
N THR A 32 0.38 16.49 5.84
CA THR A 32 1.35 17.22 6.67
C THR A 32 2.43 16.33 7.30
N THR A 33 2.18 15.03 7.41
CA THR A 33 3.08 14.08 8.11
C THR A 33 3.88 13.20 7.15
N ILE A 34 3.30 12.86 6.00
CA ILE A 34 3.83 11.84 5.07
C ILE A 34 4.18 12.45 3.69
N ASP A 35 3.86 13.74 3.46
CA ASP A 35 3.93 14.44 2.16
C ASP A 35 2.98 13.86 1.09
N ALA A 36 2.07 12.98 1.50
CA ALA A 36 1.10 12.33 0.61
C ALA A 36 -0.23 12.09 1.36
N PRO A 37 -1.38 12.17 0.66
CA PRO A 37 -2.70 11.94 1.27
C PRO A 37 -2.86 10.50 1.79
N LEU A 38 -2.18 9.55 1.13
CA LEU A 38 -2.06 8.15 1.51
C LEU A 38 -0.65 7.69 1.13
N ARG A 39 -0.12 6.66 1.79
CA ARG A 39 1.12 6.00 1.39
C ARG A 39 0.86 5.22 0.09
N PRO A 40 1.32 5.70 -1.08
CA PRO A 40 1.05 5.01 -2.33
C PRO A 40 1.85 3.70 -2.37
N SER A 41 1.37 2.70 -3.10
CA SER A 41 2.12 1.45 -3.24
C SER A 41 3.45 1.68 -3.96
N LEU A 42 4.37 0.72 -3.78
CA LEU A 42 5.67 0.74 -4.46
C LEU A 42 5.52 0.82 -5.98
N ASP A 43 4.44 0.25 -6.53
CA ASP A 43 4.15 0.25 -7.97
C ASP A 43 3.90 1.64 -8.54
N PHE A 44 3.56 2.63 -7.69
CA PHE A 44 3.25 4.00 -8.11
C PHE A 44 4.38 4.98 -7.79
N VAL A 45 5.11 4.77 -6.69
CA VAL A 45 6.21 5.65 -6.26
C VAL A 45 7.56 5.20 -6.83
N GLY A 46 7.70 3.91 -7.13
CA GLY A 46 8.97 3.27 -7.41
C GLY A 46 9.75 2.95 -6.13
N GLY A 47 10.70 2.03 -6.25
CA GLY A 47 11.55 1.57 -5.16
C GLY A 47 11.80 0.07 -5.24
N THR A 48 12.26 -0.51 -4.13
CA THR A 48 12.59 -1.93 -4.05
C THR A 48 11.78 -2.60 -2.95
N LYS A 49 11.09 -3.69 -3.29
CA LYS A 49 10.49 -4.63 -2.34
C LYS A 49 11.42 -5.83 -2.25
N LEU A 50 11.90 -6.08 -1.05
CA LEU A 50 12.63 -7.29 -0.69
C LEU A 50 11.68 -8.16 0.12
N GLN A 51 11.44 -9.38 -0.32
CA GLN A 51 10.74 -10.39 0.45
C GLN A 51 11.72 -11.51 0.75
N LEU A 52 11.96 -11.73 2.03
CA LEU A 52 12.95 -12.66 2.56
C LEU A 52 12.25 -13.64 3.50
N THR A 53 12.42 -14.93 3.29
CA THR A 53 11.92 -15.97 4.20
C THR A 53 13.11 -16.67 4.85
N LEU A 54 13.06 -16.81 6.18
CA LEU A 54 14.11 -17.54 6.91
C LEU A 54 14.11 -19.00 6.48
N ASP A 55 15.31 -19.59 6.35
CA ASP A 55 15.42 -21.02 6.08
C ASP A 55 15.22 -21.81 7.37
N CYS A 56 14.01 -22.32 7.58
CA CYS A 56 13.69 -23.18 8.72
C CYS A 56 14.23 -24.63 8.57
N SER A 57 14.96 -24.93 7.49
CA SER A 57 15.70 -26.19 7.36
C SER A 57 16.96 -26.23 8.22
N ILE A 58 17.40 -25.07 8.74
CA ILE A 58 18.57 -24.91 9.60
C ILE A 58 18.11 -24.94 11.07
N GLU A 59 18.66 -25.87 11.86
CA GLU A 59 18.39 -25.95 13.30
C GLU A 59 18.81 -24.64 14.00
N GLY A 60 17.88 -24.04 14.76
CA GLY A 60 18.12 -22.80 15.50
C GLY A 60 17.77 -21.49 14.78
N ASN A 61 17.44 -21.55 13.48
CA ASN A 61 17.21 -20.36 12.65
C ASN A 61 15.76 -19.84 12.69
N CYS A 62 14.81 -20.67 13.13
CA CYS A 62 13.39 -20.32 13.29
C CYS A 62 12.92 -20.45 14.76
N ASP A 63 13.84 -20.35 15.73
CA ASP A 63 13.54 -20.50 17.16
C ASP A 63 12.89 -19.25 17.80
N GLN A 64 13.01 -18.09 17.16
CA GLN A 64 12.37 -16.84 17.56
C GLN A 64 11.53 -16.30 16.39
N PRO A 65 10.27 -15.88 16.62
CA PRO A 65 9.49 -15.22 15.59
C PRO A 65 10.14 -13.88 15.23
N LEU A 66 10.24 -13.58 13.93
CA LEU A 66 10.80 -12.33 13.44
C LEU A 66 10.03 -11.15 14.02
N THR A 67 10.72 -10.18 14.61
CA THR A 67 10.11 -8.91 15.01
C THR A 67 10.43 -7.82 14.00
N THR A 68 9.44 -7.00 13.64
CA THR A 68 9.66 -5.87 12.72
C THR A 68 10.65 -4.86 13.29
N ALA A 69 10.76 -4.77 14.62
CA ALA A 69 11.60 -3.80 15.32
C ALA A 69 13.10 -4.03 15.10
N GLU A 70 13.55 -5.29 15.13
CA GLU A 70 14.97 -5.64 14.91
C GLU A 70 15.40 -5.30 13.49
N VAL A 71 14.57 -5.66 12.50
CA VAL A 71 14.83 -5.35 11.09
C VAL A 71 14.80 -3.84 10.84
N GLN A 72 13.84 -3.14 11.45
CA GLN A 72 13.70 -1.69 11.30
C GLN A 72 14.95 -0.98 11.88
N ALA A 73 15.48 -1.45 13.02
CA ALA A 73 16.72 -0.92 13.61
C ALA A 73 17.93 -1.08 12.67
N ILE A 74 18.10 -2.23 12.03
CA ILE A 74 19.18 -2.48 11.06
C ILE A 74 19.05 -1.55 9.84
N LEU A 75 17.81 -1.32 9.37
CA LEU A 75 17.54 -0.43 8.23
C LEU A 75 17.81 1.04 8.59
N ASP A 76 17.49 1.44 9.82
CA ASP A 76 17.75 2.78 10.34
C ASP A 76 19.25 3.02 10.54
N GLU A 77 20.01 2.03 11.00
CA GLU A 77 21.48 2.08 11.12
C GLU A 77 22.18 2.24 9.76
N GLN A 78 21.66 1.59 8.71
CA GLN A 78 22.18 1.77 7.35
C GLN A 78 21.70 3.08 6.67
N ALA A 79 20.97 3.93 7.39
CA ALA A 79 20.43 5.20 6.91
C ALA A 79 19.57 5.07 5.64
N ILE A 80 18.85 3.96 5.47
CA ILE A 80 18.07 3.66 4.26
C ILE A 80 16.69 4.30 4.35
N GLY A 81 16.67 5.65 4.34
CA GLY A 81 15.50 6.51 4.10
C GLY A 81 14.16 6.08 4.75
N LYS A 82 13.03 6.48 4.13
CA LYS A 82 11.67 6.05 4.54
C LYS A 82 11.49 4.56 4.19
N SER A 83 11.95 3.64 5.03
CA SER A 83 11.77 2.19 4.88
C SER A 83 10.58 1.69 5.70
N SER A 84 9.85 0.68 5.19
CA SER A 84 8.75 0.05 5.94
C SER A 84 8.91 -1.45 5.96
N VAL A 85 8.89 -2.03 7.15
CA VAL A 85 8.96 -3.47 7.37
C VAL A 85 7.57 -4.01 7.68
N GLN A 86 7.19 -5.10 7.02
CA GLN A 86 5.94 -5.82 7.25
C GLN A 86 6.23 -7.32 7.31
N ILE A 87 5.78 -7.97 8.38
CA ILE A 87 5.79 -9.43 8.47
C ILE A 87 4.62 -9.96 7.63
N VAL A 88 4.92 -10.82 6.66
CA VAL A 88 3.93 -11.46 5.77
C VAL A 88 3.48 -12.80 6.37
N ASP A 89 4.40 -13.50 7.03
CA ASP A 89 4.19 -14.77 7.72
C ASP A 89 5.18 -14.88 8.88
N ASP A 90 5.01 -15.81 9.83
CA ASP A 90 5.82 -15.91 11.06
C ASP A 90 7.35 -15.90 10.82
N TYR A 91 7.78 -16.33 9.62
CA TYR A 91 9.17 -16.36 9.17
C TYR A 91 9.41 -15.64 7.83
N THR A 92 8.42 -14.95 7.29
CA THR A 92 8.53 -14.19 6.02
C THR A 92 8.42 -12.70 6.25
N LEU A 93 9.46 -11.98 5.84
CA LEU A 93 9.62 -10.56 5.98
C LEU A 93 9.46 -9.87 4.63
N SER A 94 8.65 -8.81 4.56
CA SER A 94 8.63 -7.88 3.43
C SER A 94 9.17 -6.52 3.86
N VAL A 95 10.30 -6.15 3.27
CA VAL A 95 10.96 -4.86 3.45
C VAL A 95 10.71 -4.03 2.20
N ARG A 96 10.17 -2.82 2.36
CA ARG A 96 10.06 -1.84 1.29
C ARG A 96 11.04 -0.71 1.55
N THR A 97 11.88 -0.45 0.55
CA THR A 97 12.88 0.62 0.58
C THR A 97 12.75 1.50 -0.66
N PRO A 98 13.34 2.72 -0.63
CA PRO A 98 13.57 3.51 -1.84
C PRO A 98 14.33 2.71 -2.91
N SER A 99 14.51 3.26 -4.11
CA SER A 99 15.26 2.56 -5.16
C SER A 99 16.71 2.34 -4.71
N LEU A 100 17.12 1.09 -4.51
CA LEU A 100 18.49 0.74 -4.16
C LEU A 100 19.27 0.24 -5.37
N ASP A 101 20.53 0.65 -5.45
CA ASP A 101 21.47 0.09 -6.42
C ASP A 101 21.84 -1.36 -6.07
N VAL A 102 22.27 -2.13 -7.06
CA VAL A 102 22.65 -3.56 -6.91
C VAL A 102 23.65 -3.75 -5.77
N ASN A 103 24.64 -2.87 -5.65
CA ASN A 103 25.65 -2.94 -4.60
C ASN A 103 25.06 -2.71 -3.20
N GLN A 104 24.15 -1.73 -3.07
CA GLN A 104 23.47 -1.43 -1.81
C GLN A 104 22.54 -2.56 -1.38
N ARG A 105 21.85 -3.19 -2.34
CA ARG A 105 21.00 -4.36 -2.07
C ARG A 105 21.81 -5.54 -1.55
N THR A 106 22.94 -5.84 -2.18
CA THR A 106 23.82 -6.96 -1.77
C THR A 106 24.40 -6.72 -0.39
N ALA A 107 24.81 -5.48 -0.08
CA ALA A 107 25.28 -5.10 1.25
C ALA A 107 24.18 -5.30 2.30
N LEU A 108 22.97 -4.81 2.03
CA LEU A 108 21.81 -5.00 2.91
C LEU A 108 21.49 -6.47 3.14
N GLN A 109 21.43 -7.26 2.07
CA GLN A 109 21.13 -8.69 2.16
C GLN A 109 22.16 -9.40 3.05
N THR A 110 23.44 -9.03 2.91
CA THR A 110 24.52 -9.59 3.71
C THR A 110 24.36 -9.21 5.19
N THR A 111 24.09 -7.94 5.49
CA THR A 111 23.90 -7.49 6.87
C THR A 111 22.68 -8.12 7.53
N ILE A 112 21.54 -8.16 6.83
CA ILE A 112 20.33 -8.80 7.34
C ILE A 112 20.59 -10.31 7.57
N SER A 113 21.32 -10.98 6.67
CA SER A 113 21.66 -12.40 6.86
C SER A 113 22.63 -12.67 8.01
N GLN A 114 23.47 -11.70 8.36
CA GLN A 114 24.43 -11.81 9.45
C GLN A 114 23.78 -11.60 10.82
N GLU A 115 22.85 -10.65 10.92
CA GLU A 115 22.19 -10.28 12.18
C GLU A 115 20.98 -11.16 12.51
N ILE A 116 20.23 -11.62 11.49
CA ILE A 116 18.92 -12.27 11.69
C ILE A 116 18.97 -13.78 11.44
N GLY A 117 19.87 -14.25 10.57
CA GLY A 117 19.97 -15.66 10.20
C GLY A 117 20.01 -15.90 8.69
N ALA A 118 20.26 -17.15 8.29
CA ALA A 118 20.34 -17.50 6.87
C ALA A 118 18.94 -17.53 6.23
N PHE A 119 18.78 -16.81 5.12
CA PHE A 119 17.55 -16.83 4.33
C PHE A 119 17.64 -17.89 3.22
N ASP A 120 16.51 -18.53 2.91
CA ASP A 120 16.46 -19.50 1.81
C ASP A 120 16.65 -18.76 0.47
N PRO A 121 17.72 -19.02 -0.29
CA PRO A 121 17.99 -18.37 -1.58
C PRO A 121 16.86 -18.52 -2.60
N GLN A 122 16.04 -19.57 -2.50
CA GLN A 122 14.90 -19.83 -3.40
C GLN A 122 13.69 -18.95 -3.06
N SER A 123 13.59 -18.48 -1.81
CA SER A 123 12.47 -17.67 -1.31
C SER A 123 12.69 -16.15 -1.47
N ILE A 124 13.90 -15.75 -1.86
CA ILE A 124 14.27 -14.33 -2.00
C ILE A 124 13.61 -13.75 -3.25
N SER A 125 12.55 -12.98 -3.03
CA SER A 125 11.86 -12.24 -4.08
C SER A 125 12.24 -10.76 -4.01
N ILE A 126 12.81 -10.26 -5.09
CA ILE A 126 13.26 -8.87 -5.22
C ILE A 126 12.51 -8.23 -6.37
N ASP A 127 11.56 -7.37 -6.05
CA ASP A 127 10.83 -6.57 -7.03
C ASP A 127 11.36 -5.13 -6.97
N THR A 128 12.03 -4.69 -8.03
CA THR A 128 12.46 -3.29 -8.16
C THR A 128 11.67 -2.61 -9.25
N VAL A 129 10.93 -1.56 -8.87
CA VAL A 129 10.16 -0.74 -9.80
C VAL A 129 10.88 0.59 -9.98
N GLY A 130 11.23 0.90 -11.22
CA GLY A 130 11.85 2.18 -11.55
C GLY A 130 10.85 3.34 -11.35
N PRO A 131 11.31 4.52 -10.88
CA PRO A 131 10.44 5.66 -10.61
C PRO A 131 9.72 6.20 -11.85
N THR A 132 10.32 6.02 -13.04
CA THR A 132 9.71 6.39 -14.32
C THR A 132 8.52 5.51 -14.68
N ILE A 133 8.68 4.19 -14.55
CA ILE A 133 7.64 3.21 -14.79
C ILE A 133 6.52 3.36 -13.76
N GLY A 134 6.85 3.52 -12.48
CA GLY A 134 5.84 3.70 -11.44
C GLY A 134 4.97 4.94 -11.66
N LYS A 135 5.59 6.08 -12.02
CA LYS A 135 4.84 7.29 -12.38
C LYS A 135 3.96 7.09 -13.60
N GLN A 136 4.43 6.34 -14.60
CA GLN A 136 3.63 6.03 -15.80
C GLN A 136 2.44 5.13 -15.46
N LEU A 137 2.61 4.11 -14.61
CA LEU A 137 1.52 3.27 -14.11
C LEU A 137 0.51 4.09 -13.32
N PHE A 138 0.98 5.00 -12.46
CA PHE A 138 0.10 5.87 -11.67
C PHE A 138 -0.78 6.75 -12.56
N VAL A 139 -0.17 7.45 -13.53
CA VAL A 139 -0.90 8.31 -14.47
C VAL A 139 -1.86 7.49 -15.33
N SER A 140 -1.41 6.34 -15.84
CA SER A 140 -2.26 5.48 -16.68
C SER A 140 -3.43 4.89 -15.91
N GLY A 141 -3.22 4.49 -14.65
CA GLY A 141 -4.28 4.02 -13.76
C GLY A 141 -5.30 5.11 -13.44
N LEU A 142 -4.83 6.34 -13.19
CA LEU A 142 -5.73 7.48 -12.96
C LEU A 142 -6.56 7.83 -14.20
N LEU A 143 -5.95 7.78 -15.39
CA LEU A 143 -6.66 7.98 -16.66
C LEU A 143 -7.67 6.86 -16.92
N ALA A 144 -7.32 5.60 -16.65
CA ALA A 144 -8.22 4.45 -16.82
C ALA A 144 -9.42 4.53 -15.87
N LEU A 145 -9.20 4.93 -14.62
CA LEU A 145 -10.26 5.18 -13.64
C LEU A 145 -11.19 6.31 -14.10
N GLY A 146 -10.63 7.44 -14.54
CA GLY A 146 -11.42 8.55 -15.05
C GLY A 146 -12.23 8.17 -16.30
N ALA A 147 -11.63 7.40 -17.22
CA ALA A 147 -12.29 6.91 -18.42
C ALA A 147 -13.42 5.91 -18.09
N SER A 148 -13.23 5.02 -17.12
CA SER A 148 -14.26 4.05 -16.71
C SER A 148 -15.43 4.76 -16.04
N MET A 149 -15.18 5.73 -15.15
CA MET A 149 -16.22 6.57 -14.55
C MET A 149 -17.00 7.33 -15.63
N ALA A 150 -16.32 7.97 -16.59
CA ALA A 150 -16.97 8.65 -17.70
C ALA A 150 -17.83 7.70 -18.54
N GLY A 151 -17.33 6.50 -18.84
CA GLY A 151 -18.08 5.46 -19.55
C GLY A 151 -19.36 5.04 -18.81
N ILE A 152 -19.28 4.85 -17.49
CA ILE A 152 -20.44 4.55 -16.63
C ILE A 152 -21.45 5.71 -16.68
N ILE A 153 -20.99 6.97 -16.55
CA ILE A 153 -21.87 8.16 -16.64
C ILE A 153 -22.59 8.19 -17.98
N ILE A 154 -21.87 8.02 -19.09
CA ILE A 154 -22.42 8.08 -20.44
C ILE A 154 -23.48 6.98 -20.61
N TYR A 155 -23.16 5.75 -20.22
CA TYR A 155 -24.09 4.62 -20.31
C TYR A 155 -25.37 4.86 -19.48
N LEU A 156 -25.22 5.27 -18.21
CA LEU A 156 -26.36 5.55 -17.35
C LEU A 156 -27.18 6.74 -17.83
N THR A 157 -26.55 7.77 -18.40
CA THR A 157 -27.25 8.94 -18.95
C THR A 157 -28.04 8.58 -20.20
N LEU A 158 -27.54 7.68 -21.05
CA LEU A 158 -28.28 7.21 -22.23
C LEU A 158 -29.41 6.26 -21.85
N ARG A 159 -29.21 5.42 -20.82
CA ARG A 159 -30.18 4.40 -20.41
C ARG A 159 -31.26 4.93 -19.44
N PHE A 160 -30.92 5.93 -18.64
CA PHE A 160 -31.72 6.55 -17.58
C PHE A 160 -31.69 8.08 -17.71
N GLN A 161 -31.81 8.80 -16.59
CA GLN A 161 -31.64 10.25 -16.52
C GLN A 161 -30.28 10.59 -15.93
N PHE A 162 -29.71 11.72 -16.33
CA PHE A 162 -28.43 12.21 -15.84
C PHE A 162 -28.34 12.27 -14.30
N ASP A 163 -29.44 12.65 -13.65
CA ASP A 163 -29.53 12.73 -12.19
C ASP A 163 -29.18 11.39 -11.51
N TYR A 164 -29.68 10.28 -12.05
CA TYR A 164 -29.36 8.95 -11.50
C TYR A 164 -27.89 8.58 -11.70
N ALA A 165 -27.29 8.96 -12.82
CA ALA A 165 -25.87 8.71 -13.08
C ALA A 165 -24.97 9.48 -12.09
N PHE A 166 -25.30 10.75 -11.84
CA PHE A 166 -24.55 11.60 -10.93
C PHE A 166 -24.67 11.11 -9.48
N PHE A 167 -25.88 10.86 -8.98
CA PHE A 167 -26.08 10.40 -7.61
C PHE A 167 -25.52 8.99 -7.36
N ALA A 168 -25.51 8.10 -8.37
CA ALA A 168 -24.92 6.78 -8.24
C ALA A 168 -23.40 6.82 -8.04
N ILE A 169 -22.70 7.71 -8.76
CA ILE A 169 -21.25 7.87 -8.62
C ILE A 169 -20.90 8.61 -7.34
N LEU A 170 -21.71 9.60 -6.94
CA LEU A 170 -21.47 10.33 -5.70
C LEU A 170 -21.66 9.44 -4.46
N ALA A 171 -22.48 8.40 -4.56
CA ALA A 171 -22.72 7.43 -3.50
C ALA A 171 -21.69 6.28 -3.46
N LEU A 172 -20.92 6.06 -4.54
CA LEU A 172 -19.88 5.03 -4.63
C LEU A 172 -18.58 5.51 -3.96
#